data_AF-A0A521HT45-F1
#
_entry.id   AF-A0A521HT45-F1
#
_cell.length_a   1.000
_cell.length_b   1.000
_cell.length_c   1.000
_cell.angle_alpha   90.00
_cell.angle_beta   90.00
_cell.angle_gamma   90.00
#
_symmetry.space_group_name_H-M   'P 1'
#
loop_
_entity.id
_entity.type
_entity.pdbx_description
1 polymer ?
#
loop_
_entity_poly.entity_id
_entity_poly.type
_entity_poly.pdbx_seq_one_letter_code
_entity_poly.pdbx_strand_id
1 'polypeptide(L)'
;MDLTQITDSLQRDAVWVVFVNVLMQQVGLPVPVVPTLLLAGSLVLDAEQMARLLAAAVLASVFADWLWYLAGRAFGYRVLSGLCKLSINPGSCVTQTEARFVRWGLASLVVAKFIPGFSTVAPPIAGALRMSQVGFLIAAGFGAALWAGLALGVGWLMRHEVQVAIAYLDRHVSTAATIVVAVLAIWLGWKLWQKYRFRRLSGLPHITPAELVEALQTTNAPLFLDLRGPTIVAQTGGVAGATVAEL
;
A
#
# COMPACT_ATOMS: atom_id res chain seq x y z
N MET A 1 -37.20 6.32 -27.68
CA MET A 1 -36.27 6.37 -26.53
C MET A 1 -36.12 7.82 -26.16
N ASP A 2 -36.65 8.23 -25.02
CA ASP A 2 -36.63 9.63 -24.59
C ASP A 2 -35.23 10.03 -24.10
N LEU A 3 -34.82 11.27 -24.36
CA LEU A 3 -33.51 11.81 -23.95
C LEU A 3 -33.24 11.67 -22.44
N THR A 4 -34.30 11.66 -21.65
CA THR A 4 -34.27 11.44 -20.20
C THR A 4 -33.82 10.03 -19.84
N GLN A 5 -34.32 8.99 -20.53
CA GLN A 5 -33.88 7.61 -20.33
C GLN A 5 -32.41 7.38 -20.68
N ILE A 6 -31.92 8.04 -21.73
CA ILE A 6 -30.51 7.94 -22.15
C ILE A 6 -29.61 8.60 -21.10
N THR A 7 -30.00 9.78 -20.61
CA THR A 7 -29.24 10.52 -19.60
C THR A 7 -29.20 9.76 -18.27
N ASP A 8 -30.32 9.21 -17.82
CA ASP A 8 -30.40 8.42 -16.58
C ASP A 8 -29.54 7.15 -16.65
N SER A 9 -29.51 6.48 -17.81
CA SER A 9 -28.71 5.28 -18.01
C SER A 9 -27.21 5.61 -17.95
N LEU A 10 -26.78 6.66 -18.67
CA LEU A 10 -25.39 7.13 -18.65
C LEU A 10 -24.94 7.57 -17.25
N GLN A 11 -25.81 8.26 -16.51
CA GLN A 11 -25.52 8.66 -15.13
C GLN A 11 -25.36 7.44 -14.21
N ARG A 12 -26.23 6.43 -14.35
CA ARG A 12 -26.15 5.19 -13.57
C ARG A 12 -24.88 4.41 -13.86
N ASP A 13 -24.50 4.32 -15.13
CA ASP A 13 -23.30 3.62 -15.56
C ASP A 13 -22.04 4.31 -15.02
N ALA A 14 -21.96 5.65 -15.06
CA ALA A 14 -20.85 6.40 -14.50
C ALA A 14 -20.69 6.19 -12.99
N VAL A 15 -21.80 6.23 -12.24
CA VAL A 15 -21.82 5.96 -10.79
C VAL A 15 -21.32 4.55 -10.49
N TRP A 16 -21.73 3.56 -11.27
CA TRP A 16 -21.33 2.18 -11.07
C TRP A 16 -19.86 1.94 -11.42
N VAL A 17 -19.37 2.53 -12.50
CA VAL A 17 -17.95 2.49 -12.89
C VAL A 17 -17.07 3.10 -11.80
N VAL A 18 -17.45 4.25 -11.25
CA VAL A 18 -16.73 4.88 -10.12
C VAL A 18 -16.75 3.96 -8.90
N PHE A 19 -17.91 3.44 -8.52
CA PHE A 19 -18.04 2.54 -7.37
C PHE A 19 -17.12 1.32 -7.49
N VAL A 20 -17.21 0.59 -8.60
CA VAL A 20 -16.45 -0.64 -8.82
C VAL A 20 -14.95 -0.35 -8.89
N ASN A 21 -14.54 0.69 -9.61
CA ASN A 21 -13.12 1.01 -9.75
C ASN A 21 -12.49 1.42 -8.40
N VAL A 22 -13.17 2.29 -7.64
CA VAL A 22 -12.74 2.67 -6.28
C VAL A 22 -12.66 1.44 -5.38
N LEU A 23 -13.66 0.57 -5.42
CA LEU A 23 -13.69 -0.66 -4.63
C LEU A 23 -12.49 -1.56 -4.98
N MET A 24 -12.24 -1.79 -6.27
CA MET A 24 -11.12 -2.61 -6.74
C MET A 24 -9.78 -2.07 -6.25
N GLN A 25 -9.53 -0.76 -6.37
CA GLN A 25 -8.29 -0.17 -5.89
C GLN A 25 -8.13 -0.31 -4.38
N GLN A 26 -9.20 -0.06 -3.62
CA GLN A 26 -9.15 -0.10 -2.16
C GLN A 26 -9.02 -1.53 -1.60
N VAL A 27 -9.49 -2.54 -2.33
CA VAL A 27 -9.23 -3.95 -2.04
C VAL A 27 -7.77 -4.34 -2.35
N GLY A 28 -7.03 -3.51 -3.10
CA GLY A 28 -5.59 -3.67 -3.34
C GLY A 28 -5.22 -4.03 -4.78
N LEU A 29 -6.17 -3.96 -5.73
CA LEU A 29 -5.86 -4.12 -7.15
C LEU A 29 -5.17 -2.86 -7.69
N PRO A 30 -4.13 -3.00 -8.55
CA PRO A 30 -3.43 -1.87 -9.13
C PRO A 30 -4.21 -1.25 -10.30
N VAL A 31 -5.40 -0.73 -10.02
CA VAL A 31 -6.25 -0.03 -10.99
C VAL A 31 -6.14 1.50 -10.83
N PRO A 32 -6.16 2.29 -11.91
CA PRO A 32 -6.00 3.74 -11.83
C PRO A 32 -7.34 4.44 -11.51
N VAL A 33 -7.63 4.69 -10.24
CA VAL A 33 -8.88 5.38 -9.86
C VAL A 33 -8.80 6.90 -10.02
N VAL A 34 -7.66 7.54 -9.74
CA VAL A 34 -7.56 9.01 -9.84
C VAL A 34 -7.91 9.53 -11.23
N PRO A 35 -7.41 8.94 -12.35
CA PRO A 35 -7.86 9.34 -13.69
C PRO A 35 -9.36 9.14 -13.92
N THR A 36 -9.94 8.09 -13.35
CA THR A 36 -11.39 7.82 -13.46
C THR A 36 -12.21 8.87 -12.73
N LEU A 37 -11.80 9.28 -11.52
CA LEU A 37 -12.46 10.34 -10.76
C LEU A 37 -12.27 11.71 -11.43
N LEU A 38 -11.10 12.00 -11.99
CA LEU A 38 -10.87 13.24 -12.76
C LEU A 38 -11.78 13.30 -13.99
N LEU A 39 -11.86 12.21 -14.77
CA LEU A 39 -12.75 12.11 -15.92
C LEU A 39 -14.21 12.24 -15.48
N ALA A 40 -14.65 11.47 -14.49
CA ALA A 40 -16.02 11.52 -13.99
C ALA A 40 -16.40 12.93 -13.52
N GLY A 41 -15.50 13.59 -12.78
CA GLY A 41 -15.67 14.99 -12.35
C GLY A 41 -15.76 15.97 -13.50
N SER A 42 -14.97 15.79 -14.56
CA SER A 42 -14.98 16.65 -15.75
C SER A 42 -16.28 16.57 -16.57
N LEU A 43 -17.02 15.47 -16.42
CA LEU A 43 -18.27 15.19 -17.16
C LEU A 43 -19.53 15.49 -16.35
N VAL A 44 -19.40 15.95 -15.11
CA VAL A 44 -20.55 16.29 -14.27
C VAL A 44 -21.33 17.47 -14.84
N LEU A 45 -22.64 17.31 -14.95
CA LEU A 45 -23.55 18.34 -15.47
C LEU A 45 -24.21 19.16 -14.37
N ASP A 46 -24.47 18.55 -13.20
CA ASP A 46 -25.18 19.18 -12.09
C ASP A 46 -24.65 18.73 -10.71
N ALA A 47 -25.05 19.44 -9.67
CA ALA A 47 -24.60 19.16 -8.30
C ALA A 47 -25.12 17.83 -7.75
N GLU A 48 -26.26 17.33 -8.25
CA GLU A 48 -26.84 16.07 -7.81
C GLU A 48 -25.99 14.89 -8.31
N GLN A 49 -25.58 14.94 -9.57
CA GLN A 49 -24.67 13.97 -10.18
C GLN A 49 -23.31 13.98 -9.48
N MET A 50 -22.77 15.16 -9.12
CA MET A 50 -21.56 15.26 -8.30
C MET A 50 -21.71 14.52 -6.97
N ALA A 51 -22.83 14.76 -6.26
CA ALA A 51 -23.11 14.14 -4.98
C ALA A 51 -23.25 12.61 -5.11
N ARG A 52 -23.91 12.12 -6.16
CA ARG A 52 -24.05 10.68 -6.44
C ARG A 52 -22.70 10.01 -6.70
N LEU A 53 -21.83 10.62 -7.51
CA LEU A 53 -20.48 10.11 -7.78
C LEU A 53 -19.60 10.10 -6.52
N LEU A 54 -19.64 11.19 -5.75
CA LEU A 54 -18.91 11.29 -4.48
C LEU A 54 -19.40 10.23 -3.48
N ALA A 55 -20.72 10.09 -3.31
CA ALA A 55 -21.30 9.09 -2.42
C ALA A 55 -20.89 7.67 -2.83
N ALA A 56 -20.91 7.35 -4.13
CA ALA A 56 -20.48 6.05 -4.63
C ALA A 56 -18.98 5.78 -4.33
N ALA A 57 -18.11 6.76 -4.58
CA ALA A 57 -16.68 6.63 -4.26
C ALA A 57 -16.44 6.45 -2.75
N VAL A 58 -17.13 7.24 -1.91
CA VAL A 58 -17.01 7.15 -0.45
C VAL A 58 -17.51 5.80 0.06
N LEU A 59 -18.68 5.34 -0.39
CA LEU A 59 -19.25 4.06 0.02
C LEU A 59 -18.35 2.89 -0.38
N ALA A 60 -17.86 2.87 -1.62
CA ALA A 60 -16.91 1.86 -2.09
C ALA A 60 -15.64 1.83 -1.24
N SER A 61 -15.07 3.01 -0.97
CA SER A 61 -13.84 3.14 -0.19
C SER A 61 -14.02 2.71 1.27
N VAL A 62 -15.07 3.18 1.94
CA VAL A 62 -15.38 2.81 3.33
C VAL A 62 -15.69 1.32 3.44
N PHE A 63 -16.41 0.74 2.48
CA PHE A 63 -16.73 -0.68 2.49
C PHE A 63 -15.47 -1.54 2.39
N ALA A 64 -14.56 -1.25 1.46
CA ALA A 64 -13.27 -1.94 1.36
C ALA A 64 -12.41 -1.76 2.61
N ASP A 65 -12.28 -0.53 3.11
CA ASP A 65 -11.52 -0.24 4.33
C ASP A 65 -12.09 -0.99 5.54
N TRP A 66 -13.42 -1.10 5.64
CA TRP A 66 -14.10 -1.83 6.69
C TRP A 66 -13.81 -3.33 6.65
N LEU A 67 -13.80 -3.95 5.46
CA LEU A 67 -13.40 -5.35 5.31
C LEU A 67 -11.96 -5.57 5.79
N TRP A 68 -11.05 -4.67 5.43
CA TRP A 68 -9.67 -4.72 5.90
C TRP A 68 -9.52 -4.50 7.41
N TYR A 69 -10.29 -3.57 7.97
CA TYR A 69 -10.35 -3.35 9.42
C TYR A 69 -10.83 -4.60 10.14
N LEU A 70 -11.88 -5.27 9.65
CA LEU A 70 -12.37 -6.53 10.24
C LEU A 70 -11.33 -7.63 10.14
N ALA A 71 -10.66 -7.77 9.00
CA ALA A 71 -9.56 -8.72 8.82
C ALA A 71 -8.43 -8.44 9.83
N GLY A 72 -8.02 -7.17 9.98
CA GLY A 72 -7.05 -6.76 10.99
C GLY A 72 -7.49 -7.04 12.43
N ARG A 73 -8.77 -6.83 12.74
CA ARG A 73 -9.33 -7.07 14.09
C ARG A 73 -9.42 -8.56 14.43
N ALA A 74 -9.74 -9.42 13.45
CA ALA A 74 -9.88 -10.85 13.64
C ALA A 74 -8.52 -11.58 13.66
N PHE A 75 -7.61 -11.22 12.77
CA PHE A 75 -6.35 -11.95 12.54
C PHE A 75 -5.10 -11.21 13.02
N GLY A 76 -5.23 -9.96 13.49
CA GLY A 76 -4.14 -9.17 14.04
C GLY A 76 -2.97 -8.97 13.06
N TYR A 77 -1.75 -8.98 13.60
CA TYR A 77 -0.52 -8.83 12.81
C TYR A 77 -0.27 -9.96 11.80
N ARG A 78 -1.05 -11.05 11.79
CA ARG A 78 -0.91 -12.11 10.77
C ARG A 78 -1.31 -11.62 9.37
N VAL A 79 -2.36 -10.80 9.27
CA VAL A 79 -2.76 -10.13 8.01
C VAL A 79 -1.65 -9.19 7.55
N LEU A 80 -1.06 -8.46 8.49
CA LEU A 80 0.07 -7.58 8.22
C LEU A 80 1.30 -8.37 7.76
N SER A 81 1.60 -9.52 8.35
CA SER A 81 2.70 -10.39 7.90
C SER A 81 2.49 -10.94 6.48
N GLY A 82 1.24 -11.18 6.07
CA GLY A 82 0.87 -11.60 4.72
C GLY A 82 1.07 -10.48 3.68
N LEU A 83 0.59 -9.27 4.00
CA LEU A 83 0.79 -8.08 3.18
C LEU A 83 2.28 -7.66 3.13
N CYS A 84 2.98 -7.73 4.25
CA CYS A 84 4.39 -7.38 4.39
C CYS A 84 5.33 -8.44 3.80
N LYS A 85 4.91 -9.70 3.62
CA LYS A 85 5.66 -10.71 2.84
C LYS A 85 5.77 -10.34 1.36
N LEU A 86 4.87 -9.51 0.85
CA LEU A 86 4.96 -8.95 -0.50
C LEU A 86 5.94 -7.76 -0.56
N SER A 87 6.20 -7.12 0.59
CA SER A 87 7.08 -5.96 0.77
C SER A 87 8.55 -6.36 1.00
N ILE A 88 9.48 -5.53 0.54
CA ILE A 88 10.93 -5.78 0.48
C ILE A 88 11.58 -5.77 1.88
N ASN A 89 10.92 -5.20 2.89
CA ASN A 89 11.42 -5.15 4.26
C ASN A 89 10.29 -5.36 5.30
N PRO A 90 10.02 -6.61 5.71
CA PRO A 90 8.86 -6.95 6.53
C PRO A 90 8.93 -6.41 7.97
N GLY A 91 10.12 -6.11 8.50
CA GLY A 91 10.27 -5.51 9.84
C GLY A 91 9.93 -4.02 9.87
N SER A 92 10.46 -3.24 8.91
CA SER A 92 10.24 -1.79 8.84
C SER A 92 8.79 -1.38 8.53
N CYS A 93 8.05 -2.22 7.79
CA CYS A 93 6.70 -1.91 7.33
C CYS A 93 5.68 -1.89 8.48
N VAL A 94 5.93 -2.67 9.54
CA VAL A 94 5.07 -2.75 10.72
C VAL A 94 5.43 -1.65 11.71
N THR A 95 6.71 -1.54 12.08
CA THR A 95 7.17 -0.65 13.17
C THR A 95 6.98 0.84 12.85
N GLN A 96 7.26 1.28 11.61
CA GLN A 96 7.09 2.70 11.24
C GLN A 96 5.62 3.10 11.11
N THR A 97 4.78 2.20 10.61
CA THR A 97 3.36 2.47 10.37
C THR A 97 2.58 2.44 11.68
N GLU A 98 2.89 1.50 12.57
CA GLU A 98 2.38 1.44 13.93
C GLU A 98 2.76 2.66 14.76
N ALA A 99 4.02 3.12 14.70
CA ALA A 99 4.47 4.31 15.44
C ALA A 99 3.70 5.58 15.03
N ARG A 100 3.32 5.72 13.75
CA ARG A 100 2.47 6.84 13.29
C ARG A 100 1.03 6.72 13.79
N PHE A 101 0.46 5.51 13.76
CA PHE A 101 -0.89 5.26 14.30
C PHE A 101 -0.98 5.48 15.80
N VAL A 102 0.05 5.12 16.57
CA VAL A 102 0.13 5.39 18.02
C VAL A 102 0.22 6.90 18.28
N ARG A 103 0.90 7.66 17.42
CA ARG A 103 1.11 9.10 17.60
C ARG A 103 -0.03 9.98 17.08
N TRP A 104 -0.67 9.61 15.97
CA TRP A 104 -1.68 10.43 15.27
C TRP A 104 -3.08 9.80 15.28
N GLY A 105 -3.23 8.56 15.74
CA GLY A 105 -4.52 7.91 15.93
C GLY A 105 -5.37 7.86 14.66
N LEU A 106 -6.65 8.24 14.78
CA LEU A 106 -7.60 8.22 13.67
C LEU A 106 -7.26 9.22 12.56
N ALA A 107 -6.51 10.29 12.85
CA ALA A 107 -6.07 11.24 11.83
C ALA A 107 -5.14 10.61 10.80
N SER A 108 -4.43 9.54 11.18
CA SER A 108 -3.61 8.75 10.25
C SER A 108 -4.43 8.15 9.11
N LEU A 109 -5.70 7.79 9.32
CA LEU A 109 -6.57 7.22 8.29
C LEU A 109 -6.93 8.23 7.21
N VAL A 110 -7.11 9.49 7.59
CA VAL A 110 -7.41 10.59 6.66
C VAL A 110 -6.18 10.88 5.79
N VAL A 111 -5.01 11.02 6.42
CA VAL A 111 -3.76 11.28 5.70
C VAL A 111 -3.36 10.08 4.82
N ALA A 112 -3.64 8.85 5.27
CA ALA A 112 -3.30 7.65 4.53
C ALA A 112 -3.92 7.60 3.13
N LYS A 113 -5.09 8.21 2.92
CA LYS A 113 -5.76 8.25 1.60
C LYS A 113 -4.94 8.96 0.53
N PHE A 114 -4.05 9.88 0.91
CA PHE A 114 -3.21 10.64 -0.01
C PHE A 114 -1.85 10.00 -0.27
N ILE A 115 -1.49 8.95 0.47
CA ILE A 115 -0.18 8.30 0.37
C ILE A 115 -0.38 6.87 -0.17
N PRO A 116 0.00 6.60 -1.44
CA PRO A 116 -0.09 5.27 -2.03
C PRO A 116 0.60 4.21 -1.17
N GLY A 117 -0.05 3.06 -1.00
CA GLY A 117 0.45 1.97 -0.17
C GLY A 117 0.26 2.16 1.34
N PHE A 118 0.15 3.40 1.85
CA PHE A 118 -0.23 3.64 3.24
C PHE A 118 -1.74 3.44 3.44
N SER A 119 -2.57 3.85 2.47
CA SER A 119 -4.03 3.64 2.49
C SER A 119 -4.46 2.18 2.59
N THR A 120 -3.66 1.24 2.05
CA THR A 120 -4.01 -0.20 2.06
C THR A 120 -3.63 -0.90 3.37
N VAL A 121 -2.57 -0.44 4.05
CA VAL A 121 -2.11 -1.02 5.32
C VAL A 121 -2.72 -0.34 6.56
N ALA A 122 -3.22 0.88 6.41
CA ALA A 122 -3.81 1.66 7.48
C ALA A 122 -5.07 1.02 8.10
N PRO A 123 -6.09 0.59 7.33
CA PRO A 123 -7.27 -0.08 7.89
C PRO A 123 -7.00 -1.37 8.67
N PRO A 124 -6.19 -2.33 8.18
CA PRO A 124 -5.91 -3.54 8.95
C PRO A 124 -5.09 -3.26 10.22
N ILE A 125 -4.23 -2.24 10.24
CA ILE A 125 -3.52 -1.82 11.47
C ILE A 125 -4.52 -1.25 12.50
N ALA A 126 -5.42 -0.37 12.08
CA ALA A 126 -6.47 0.17 12.96
C ALA A 126 -7.34 -0.95 13.56
N GLY A 127 -7.62 -1.99 12.77
CA GLY A 127 -8.29 -3.21 13.22
C GLY A 127 -7.48 -4.00 14.24
N ALA A 128 -6.20 -4.25 13.96
CA ALA A 128 -5.29 -4.98 14.85
C ALA A 128 -5.11 -4.29 16.21
N LEU A 129 -5.07 -2.96 16.22
CA LEU A 129 -5.04 -2.12 17.43
C LEU A 129 -6.41 -2.00 18.13
N ARG A 130 -7.45 -2.64 17.61
CA ARG A 130 -8.83 -2.62 18.15
C ARG A 130 -9.37 -1.21 18.40
N MET A 131 -9.06 -0.26 17.51
CA MET A 131 -9.62 1.09 17.57
C MET A 131 -11.15 1.05 17.49
N SER A 132 -11.84 2.06 18.03
CA SER A 132 -13.30 2.10 18.01
C SER A 132 -13.84 2.04 16.57
N GLN A 133 -14.79 1.15 16.31
CA GLN A 133 -15.37 0.96 14.97
C GLN A 133 -16.01 2.24 14.43
N VAL A 134 -16.75 2.94 15.30
CA VAL A 134 -17.40 4.21 14.94
C VAL A 134 -16.35 5.27 14.58
N GLY A 135 -15.30 5.41 15.40
CA GLY A 135 -14.21 6.36 15.12
C GLY A 135 -13.48 6.04 13.83
N PHE A 136 -13.22 4.75 13.58
CA PHE A 136 -12.64 4.28 12.32
C PHE A 136 -13.51 4.63 11.11
N LEU A 137 -14.82 4.32 11.15
CA LEU A 137 -15.74 4.59 10.03
C LEU A 137 -15.86 6.09 9.74
N ILE A 138 -15.93 6.93 10.78
CA ILE A 138 -15.97 8.39 10.63
C ILE A 138 -14.68 8.89 9.97
N ALA A 139 -13.51 8.46 10.44
CA ALA A 139 -12.23 8.89 9.90
C ALA A 139 -11.99 8.36 8.47
N ALA A 140 -12.32 7.10 8.21
CA ALA A 140 -12.22 6.49 6.88
C ALA A 140 -13.18 7.15 5.88
N GLY A 141 -14.40 7.46 6.31
CA GLY A 141 -15.40 8.19 5.54
C GLY A 141 -14.97 9.60 5.22
N PHE A 142 -14.51 10.36 6.22
CA PHE A 142 -14.00 11.72 6.02
C PHE A 142 -12.79 11.75 5.08
N GLY A 143 -11.83 10.84 5.29
CA GLY A 143 -10.68 10.69 4.39
C GLY A 143 -11.08 10.33 2.97
N ALA A 144 -12.04 9.41 2.79
CA ALA A 144 -12.56 9.07 1.48
C ALA A 144 -13.26 10.25 0.80
N ALA A 145 -14.07 11.01 1.55
CA ALA A 145 -14.80 12.16 1.02
C ALA A 145 -13.84 13.28 0.58
N LEU A 146 -12.82 13.57 1.40
CA LEU A 146 -11.81 14.58 1.07
C LEU A 146 -11.00 14.17 -0.17
N TRP A 147 -10.53 12.92 -0.21
CA TRP A 147 -9.74 12.41 -1.32
C TRP A 147 -10.54 12.34 -2.63
N ALA A 148 -11.72 11.71 -2.61
CA ALA A 148 -12.56 11.57 -3.80
C ALA A 148 -13.14 12.92 -4.23
N GLY A 149 -13.55 13.76 -3.27
CA GLY A 149 -14.06 15.09 -3.52
C GLY A 149 -13.01 16.01 -4.14
N LEU A 150 -11.75 15.93 -3.69
CA LEU A 150 -10.65 16.67 -4.33
C LEU A 150 -10.44 16.22 -5.77
N ALA A 151 -10.40 14.91 -6.04
CA ALA A 151 -10.21 14.39 -7.39
C ALA A 151 -11.38 14.76 -8.34
N LEU A 152 -12.62 14.58 -7.89
CA LEU A 152 -13.82 14.98 -8.64
C LEU A 152 -13.87 16.50 -8.86
N GLY A 153 -13.57 17.29 -7.83
CA GLY A 153 -13.57 18.75 -7.88
C GLY A 153 -12.50 19.30 -8.81
N VAL A 154 -11.29 18.73 -8.80
CA VAL A 154 -10.23 19.07 -9.76
C VAL A 154 -10.66 18.71 -11.18
N GLY A 155 -11.29 17.54 -11.38
CA GLY A 155 -11.84 17.14 -12.67
C GLY A 155 -12.86 18.13 -13.22
N TRP A 156 -13.76 18.59 -12.35
CA TRP A 156 -14.78 19.58 -12.68
C TRP A 156 -14.19 20.97 -12.99
N LEU A 157 -13.24 21.44 -12.19
CA LEU A 157 -12.58 22.73 -12.36
C LEU A 157 -11.71 22.77 -13.63
N MET A 158 -10.97 21.69 -13.89
CA MET A 158 -10.02 21.58 -15.01
C MET A 158 -10.60 20.75 -16.18
N ARG A 159 -11.91 20.80 -16.39
CA ARG A 159 -12.61 19.96 -17.37
C ARG A 159 -12.00 19.99 -18.78
N HIS A 160 -11.54 21.16 -19.23
CA HIS A 160 -10.94 21.31 -20.56
C HIS A 160 -9.58 20.59 -20.65
N GLU A 161 -8.70 20.83 -19.68
CA GLU A 161 -7.36 20.21 -19.62
C GLU A 161 -7.45 18.70 -19.45
N VAL A 162 -8.41 18.20 -18.65
CA VAL A 162 -8.64 16.77 -18.48
C VAL A 162 -9.04 16.12 -19.80
N GLN A 163 -9.95 16.74 -20.57
CA GLN A 163 -10.36 16.21 -21.87
C GLN A 163 -9.23 16.23 -22.90
N VAL A 164 -8.41 17.29 -22.92
CA VAL A 164 -7.22 17.37 -23.79
C VAL A 164 -6.19 16.31 -23.41
N ALA A 165 -5.92 16.13 -22.11
CA ALA A 165 -4.98 15.13 -21.61
C ALA A 165 -5.45 13.70 -21.93
N ILE A 166 -6.74 13.42 -21.80
CA ILE A 166 -7.31 12.10 -22.14
C ILE A 166 -7.24 11.86 -23.65
N ALA A 167 -7.55 12.86 -24.48
CA ALA A 167 -7.42 12.75 -25.94
C ALA A 167 -5.95 12.60 -26.41
N TYR A 168 -5.00 13.08 -25.62
CA TYR A 168 -3.57 12.87 -25.85
C TYR A 168 -3.13 11.47 -25.41
N LEU A 169 -3.61 11.00 -24.25
CA LEU A 169 -3.38 9.66 -23.73
C LEU A 169 -3.93 8.59 -24.65
N ASP A 170 -5.15 8.76 -25.17
CA ASP A 170 -5.78 7.81 -26.09
C ASP A 170 -4.95 7.63 -27.38
N ARG A 171 -4.36 8.74 -27.86
CA ARG A 171 -3.43 8.72 -29.00
C ARG A 171 -2.08 8.06 -28.71
N HIS A 172 -1.68 7.94 -27.44
CA HIS A 172 -0.39 7.39 -27.02
C HIS A 172 -0.53 6.21 -26.06
N VAL A 173 -1.70 5.58 -26.00
CA VAL A 173 -2.02 4.51 -25.04
C VAL A 173 -1.06 3.32 -25.21
N SER A 174 -0.69 2.99 -26.44
CA SER A 174 0.28 1.94 -26.77
C SER A 174 1.68 2.27 -26.23
N THR A 175 2.11 3.53 -26.32
CA THR A 175 3.41 3.99 -25.80
C THR A 175 3.41 4.05 -24.28
N ALA A 176 2.35 4.56 -23.65
CA ALA A 176 2.23 4.59 -22.19
C ALA A 176 2.18 3.16 -21.60
N ALA A 177 1.42 2.25 -22.22
CA ALA A 177 1.33 0.86 -21.80
C ALA A 177 2.68 0.13 -21.93
N THR A 178 3.42 0.35 -23.03
CA THR A 178 4.75 -0.25 -23.20
C THR A 178 5.75 0.27 -22.17
N ILE A 179 5.71 1.57 -21.81
CA ILE A 179 6.54 2.14 -20.74
C ILE A 179 6.22 1.51 -19.38
N VAL A 180 4.93 1.40 -19.02
CA VAL A 180 4.52 0.78 -17.73
C VAL A 180 4.96 -0.68 -17.68
N VAL A 181 4.75 -1.45 -18.75
CA VAL A 181 5.21 -2.84 -18.84
C VAL A 181 6.73 -2.93 -18.75
N ALA A 182 7.47 -2.05 -19.42
CA ALA A 182 8.92 -2.02 -19.37
C ALA A 182 9.44 -1.70 -17.95
N VAL A 183 8.85 -0.72 -17.27
CA VAL A 183 9.19 -0.38 -15.88
C VAL A 183 8.90 -1.55 -14.93
N LEU A 184 7.73 -2.18 -15.06
CA LEU A 184 7.38 -3.37 -14.27
C LEU A 184 8.34 -4.53 -14.55
N ALA A 185 8.71 -4.76 -15.81
CA ALA A 185 9.65 -5.81 -16.19
C ALA A 185 11.06 -5.53 -15.65
N ILE A 186 11.54 -4.29 -15.72
CA ILE A 186 12.84 -3.87 -15.16
C ILE A 186 12.82 -4.04 -13.64
N TRP A 187 11.77 -3.57 -12.97
CA TRP A 187 11.62 -3.72 -11.52
C TRP A 187 11.59 -5.19 -11.09
N LEU A 188 10.82 -6.01 -11.80
CA LEU A 188 10.73 -7.44 -11.53
C LEU A 188 12.06 -8.14 -11.81
N GLY A 189 12.74 -7.80 -12.91
CA GLY A 189 14.05 -8.31 -13.28
C GLY A 189 15.11 -7.96 -12.23
N TRP A 190 15.13 -6.70 -11.78
CA TRP A 190 15.99 -6.26 -10.68
C TRP A 190 15.72 -7.07 -9.40
N LYS A 191 14.44 -7.24 -9.04
CA LYS A 191 14.03 -7.99 -7.85
C LYS A 191 14.43 -9.46 -7.92
N LEU A 192 14.27 -10.08 -9.08
CA LEU A 192 14.69 -11.46 -9.34
C LEU A 192 16.22 -11.58 -9.31
N TRP A 193 16.93 -10.62 -9.87
CA TRP A 193 18.39 -10.58 -9.83
C TRP A 193 18.93 -10.41 -8.42
N GLN A 194 18.35 -9.54 -7.59
CA GLN A 194 18.70 -9.42 -6.17
C GLN A 194 18.50 -10.75 -5.44
N LYS A 195 17.35 -11.42 -5.66
CA LYS A 195 17.07 -12.72 -5.06
C LYS A 195 18.06 -13.80 -5.52
N TYR A 196 18.41 -13.81 -6.81
CA TYR A 196 19.39 -14.74 -7.37
C TYR A 196 20.80 -14.47 -6.81
N ARG A 197 21.24 -13.21 -6.81
CA ARG A 197 22.54 -12.79 -6.26
C ARG A 197 22.65 -13.16 -4.78
N PHE A 198 21.61 -12.90 -3.99
CA PHE A 198 21.58 -13.29 -2.58
C PHE A 198 21.73 -14.81 -2.43
N ARG A 199 20.93 -15.62 -3.16
CA ARG A 199 21.03 -17.09 -3.11
C ARG A 199 22.38 -17.63 -3.54
N ARG A 200 23.00 -17.05 -4.57
CA ARG A 200 24.34 -17.45 -5.03
C ARG A 200 25.42 -17.12 -4.01
N LEU A 201 25.29 -16.01 -3.30
CA LEU A 201 26.19 -15.60 -2.22
C LEU A 201 25.91 -16.31 -0.89
N SER A 202 24.70 -16.87 -0.71
CA SER A 202 24.27 -17.59 0.50
C SER A 202 24.83 -19.02 0.59
N GLY A 203 25.66 -19.44 -0.37
CA GLY A 203 26.39 -20.71 -0.32
C GLY A 203 27.53 -20.70 0.70
N LEU A 204 27.38 -20.00 1.82
CA LEU A 204 28.33 -20.05 2.92
C LEU A 204 28.12 -21.39 3.63
N PRO A 205 29.16 -22.24 3.72
CA PRO A 205 29.08 -23.48 4.48
C PRO A 205 28.71 -23.13 5.92
N HIS A 206 27.66 -23.79 6.42
CA HIS A 206 27.25 -23.66 7.81
C HIS A 206 28.02 -24.69 8.62
N ILE A 207 28.65 -24.25 9.70
CA ILE A 207 29.27 -25.12 10.69
C ILE A 207 28.34 -25.26 11.90
N THR A 208 28.36 -26.42 12.52
CA THR A 208 27.62 -26.66 13.76
C THR A 208 28.34 -26.01 14.96
N PRO A 209 27.64 -25.77 16.08
CA PRO A 209 28.28 -25.23 17.28
C PRO A 209 29.45 -26.10 17.80
N ALA A 210 29.36 -27.43 17.64
CA ALA A 210 30.42 -28.34 18.03
C ALA A 210 31.68 -28.15 17.19
N GLU A 211 31.52 -28.08 15.85
CA GLU A 211 32.62 -27.82 14.91
C GLU A 211 33.26 -26.45 15.14
N LEU A 212 32.46 -25.43 15.51
CA LEU A 212 32.99 -24.11 15.86
C LEU A 212 33.86 -24.16 17.12
N VAL A 213 33.41 -24.83 18.19
CA VAL A 213 34.18 -24.96 19.43
C VAL A 213 35.48 -25.71 19.17
N GLU A 214 35.45 -26.76 18.35
CA GLU A 214 36.64 -27.51 17.94
C GLU A 214 37.60 -26.62 17.13
N ALA A 215 37.09 -25.87 16.15
CA ALA A 215 37.91 -24.96 15.33
C ALA A 215 38.59 -23.86 16.15
N LEU A 216 37.92 -23.32 17.17
CA LEU A 216 38.47 -22.29 18.07
C LEU A 216 39.59 -22.80 18.99
N GLN A 217 39.69 -24.12 19.19
CA GLN A 217 40.75 -24.73 20.00
C GLN A 217 42.01 -25.05 19.19
N THR A 218 41.97 -24.88 17.87
CA THR A 218 43.14 -25.12 17.00
C THR A 218 44.16 -23.98 17.08
N THR A 219 45.43 -24.27 16.80
CA THR A 219 46.52 -23.27 16.79
C THR A 219 46.29 -22.12 15.80
N ASN A 220 45.44 -22.35 14.78
CA ASN A 220 45.02 -21.35 13.80
C ASN A 220 43.51 -21.07 13.94
N ALA A 221 43.08 -20.66 15.13
CA ALA A 221 41.67 -20.38 15.42
C ALA A 221 41.09 -19.32 14.45
N PRO A 222 39.91 -19.57 13.84
CA PRO A 222 39.27 -18.60 12.96
C PRO A 222 38.77 -17.38 13.75
N LEU A 223 38.74 -16.22 13.10
CA LEU A 223 38.14 -15.01 13.68
C LEU A 223 36.63 -15.20 13.84
N PHE A 224 36.18 -15.26 15.08
CA PHE A 224 34.76 -15.39 15.39
C PHE A 224 34.14 -14.00 15.57
N LEU A 225 33.24 -13.61 14.66
CA LEU A 225 32.58 -12.31 14.66
C LEU A 225 31.12 -12.43 15.10
N ASP A 226 30.72 -11.62 16.08
CA ASP A 226 29.32 -11.45 16.47
C ASP A 226 28.70 -10.32 15.65
N LEU A 227 27.85 -10.68 14.69
CA LEU A 227 27.15 -9.74 13.80
C LEU A 227 25.79 -9.28 14.36
N ARG A 228 25.45 -9.61 15.61
CA ARG A 228 24.21 -9.18 16.24
C ARG A 228 24.25 -7.67 16.50
N GLY A 229 23.11 -7.00 16.31
CA GLY A 229 23.02 -5.56 16.53
C GLY A 229 23.28 -5.17 18.00
N PRO A 230 23.74 -3.93 18.25
CA PRO A 230 24.20 -3.47 19.56
C PRO A 230 23.14 -3.57 20.66
N THR A 231 21.85 -3.44 20.31
CA THR A 231 20.73 -3.60 21.26
C THR A 231 20.60 -5.02 21.80
N ILE A 232 20.82 -6.05 20.97
CA ILE A 232 20.75 -7.45 21.38
C ILE A 232 21.96 -7.79 22.25
N VAL A 233 23.16 -7.35 21.84
CA VAL A 233 24.41 -7.54 22.60
C VAL A 233 24.31 -6.90 23.99
N ALA A 234 23.72 -5.71 24.11
CA ALA A 234 23.51 -5.04 25.39
C ALA A 234 22.55 -5.80 26.34
N GLN A 235 21.59 -6.55 25.80
CA GLN A 235 20.61 -7.30 26.59
C GLN A 235 21.08 -8.71 26.97
N THR A 236 21.73 -9.42 26.05
CA THR A 236 22.11 -10.83 26.25
C THR A 236 23.59 -11.04 26.58
N GLY A 237 24.38 -9.98 26.49
CA GLY A 237 25.84 -10.08 26.40
C GLY A 237 26.30 -10.53 25.01
N GLY A 238 27.57 -10.26 24.71
CA GLY A 238 28.27 -10.77 23.53
C GLY A 238 28.46 -12.28 23.62
N VAL A 239 28.59 -12.96 22.47
CA VAL A 239 28.94 -14.39 22.48
C VAL A 239 30.39 -14.54 22.99
N ALA A 240 30.59 -15.42 23.97
CA ALA A 240 31.92 -15.63 24.54
C ALA A 240 32.92 -16.08 23.47
N GLY A 241 34.06 -15.39 23.39
CA GLY A 241 35.09 -15.64 22.38
C GLY A 241 34.83 -15.01 21.01
N ALA A 242 33.71 -14.30 20.82
CA ALA A 242 33.43 -13.54 19.60
C ALA A 242 33.84 -12.08 19.73
N THR A 243 34.39 -11.51 18.67
CA THR A 243 34.61 -10.07 18.53
C THR A 243 33.34 -9.45 17.96
N VAL A 244 32.79 -8.45 18.66
CA VAL A 244 31.59 -7.73 18.19
C VAL A 244 31.98 -6.89 16.97
N ALA A 245 31.30 -7.11 15.84
CA ALA A 245 31.52 -6.32 14.64
C ALA A 245 30.67 -5.04 14.71
N GLU A 246 31.30 -3.87 14.66
CA GLU A 246 30.62 -2.61 14.40
C GLU A 246 30.34 -2.51 12.89
N LEU A 247 29.11 -2.83 12.49
CA LEU A 247 28.61 -2.68 11.10
C LEU A 247 27.80 -1.40 10.93
#